data_AF-A0A972UXC0-F1
#
_entry.id   AF-A0A972UXC0-F1
#
_cell.length_a   1.000
_cell.length_b   1.000
_cell.length_c   1.000
_cell.angle_alpha   90.00
_cell.angle_beta   90.00
_cell.angle_gamma   90.00
#
_symmetry.space_group_name_H-M   'P 1'
#
loop_
_entity.id
_entity.type
_entity.pdbx_description
1 polymer ?
#
loop_
_entity_poly.entity_id
_entity_poly.type
_entity_poly.pdbx_seq_one_letter_code
_entity_poly.pdbx_strand_id
1 'polypeptide(L)'
;MVDEIWDRNENAIVIFEHLADNSEEKVLADYGILLWGNMNGNYGEAAMGYNENNKSDMSWGVYSNRNWNEPNLVTYMESHDEERLTYKCIQFGKTEGNYSVKQLPVALDRMALNSAFLIPLPGPKMIWQFGERGYDQSINSFGGRLNEKPPLWEYLDDEKRLELFNTVAKLNFLKQTYEEFVPQVFTSNLAGDIKWYKLNTGSNHVFVVGNFSTHEIIASVSFSVMGQWFEYFSKTTFDVDVPPQNLTLAPGEFRLYSTRQFEDPHIKTDTKTIQITELGFVIYPNPASDKIYIESETPFNEICIYSVRGKKVLTNKYNSERKTNLDMNGFLPGLYIIRISQKNKVFTQKLIIR
;
A
#
# COMPACT_ATOMS: atom_id res chain seq x y z
N MET A 1 -8.25 13.39 31.12
CA MET A 1 -7.02 13.04 30.38
C MET A 1 -7.05 13.69 29.00
N VAL A 2 -8.05 13.37 28.17
CA VAL A 2 -8.15 13.92 26.81
C VAL A 2 -8.26 15.45 26.80
N ASP A 3 -9.03 16.03 27.73
CA ASP A 3 -9.12 17.49 27.89
C ASP A 3 -7.77 18.15 28.11
N GLU A 4 -6.92 17.60 28.99
CA GLU A 4 -5.58 18.11 29.23
C GLU A 4 -4.66 17.99 28.00
N ILE A 5 -4.88 17.02 27.12
CA ILE A 5 -4.15 16.90 25.86
C ILE A 5 -4.57 18.04 24.92
N TRP A 6 -5.88 18.28 24.79
CA TRP A 6 -6.41 19.33 23.92
C TRP A 6 -6.17 20.75 24.45
N ASP A 7 -6.12 20.94 25.77
CA ASP A 7 -5.69 22.20 26.40
C ASP A 7 -4.24 22.57 26.04
N ARG A 8 -3.39 21.56 25.80
CA ARG A 8 -1.99 21.74 25.39
C ARG A 8 -1.83 21.84 23.88
N ASN A 9 -2.67 21.13 23.13
CA ASN A 9 -2.69 21.13 21.68
C ASN A 9 -4.10 20.76 21.17
N GLU A 10 -4.88 21.77 20.79
CA GLU A 10 -6.25 21.61 20.28
C GLU A 10 -6.34 20.74 19.02
N ASN A 11 -5.24 20.60 18.27
CA ASN A 11 -5.16 19.79 17.05
C ASN A 11 -4.64 18.37 17.29
N ALA A 12 -4.41 17.97 18.55
CA ALA A 12 -3.92 16.63 18.86
C ALA A 12 -4.98 15.57 18.52
N ILE A 13 -4.58 14.60 17.70
CA ILE A 13 -5.39 13.42 17.40
C ILE A 13 -5.23 12.43 18.57
N VAL A 14 -6.35 12.07 19.19
CA VAL A 14 -6.40 11.08 20.27
C VAL A 14 -7.12 9.84 19.77
N ILE A 15 -6.43 8.70 19.83
CA ILE A 15 -6.94 7.42 19.37
C ILE A 15 -6.82 6.40 20.50
N PHE A 16 -7.91 5.70 20.84
CA PHE A 16 -7.87 4.60 21.80
C PHE A 16 -8.03 3.24 21.13
N GLU A 17 -7.30 2.28 21.69
CA GLU A 17 -7.61 0.87 21.62
C GLU A 17 -8.47 0.53 22.84
N HIS A 18 -9.80 0.72 22.72
CA HIS A 18 -10.74 0.45 23.83
C HIS A 18 -11.38 -0.93 23.69
N LEU A 19 -11.87 -1.27 22.49
CA LEU A 19 -12.42 -2.58 22.11
C LEU A 19 -13.44 -3.11 23.13
N ALA A 20 -14.26 -2.19 23.66
CA ALA A 20 -15.26 -2.45 24.69
C ALA A 20 -16.67 -2.56 24.09
N ASP A 21 -17.69 -2.54 24.94
CA ASP A 21 -19.08 -2.51 24.46
C ASP A 21 -19.34 -1.25 23.62
N ASN A 22 -20.09 -1.41 22.52
CA ASN A 22 -20.33 -0.32 21.57
C ASN A 22 -21.03 0.89 22.21
N SER A 23 -21.82 0.70 23.27
CA SER A 23 -22.47 1.81 23.96
C SER A 23 -21.47 2.74 24.67
N GLU A 24 -20.38 2.18 25.20
CA GLU A 24 -19.29 2.93 25.82
C GLU A 24 -18.41 3.60 24.76
N GLU A 25 -18.04 2.86 23.72
CA GLU A 25 -17.28 3.40 22.59
C GLU A 25 -18.00 4.56 21.91
N LYS A 26 -19.33 4.49 21.77
CA LYS A 26 -20.14 5.58 21.21
C LYS A 26 -19.98 6.87 22.01
N VAL A 27 -19.98 6.81 23.35
CA VAL A 27 -19.83 8.01 24.20
C VAL A 27 -18.46 8.66 23.97
N LEU A 28 -17.40 7.85 23.89
CA LEU A 28 -16.05 8.35 23.62
C LEU A 28 -15.92 8.92 22.20
N ALA A 29 -16.52 8.24 21.22
CA ALA A 29 -16.56 8.70 19.83
C ALA A 29 -17.32 10.02 19.70
N ASP A 30 -18.48 10.18 20.34
CA ASP A 30 -19.24 11.43 20.37
C ASP A 30 -18.46 12.56 21.08
N TYR A 31 -17.53 12.22 21.98
CA TYR A 31 -16.61 13.17 22.61
C TYR A 31 -15.47 13.63 21.69
N GLY A 32 -15.33 13.06 20.49
CA GLY A 32 -14.27 13.39 19.53
C GLY A 32 -13.04 12.48 19.61
N ILE A 33 -13.09 11.39 20.37
CA ILE A 33 -12.00 10.42 20.46
C ILE A 33 -12.12 9.42 19.30
N LEU A 34 -11.03 9.20 18.57
CA LEU A 34 -10.99 8.15 17.56
C LEU A 34 -10.82 6.78 18.23
N LEU A 35 -11.48 5.76 17.71
CA LEU A 35 -11.45 4.42 18.30
C LEU A 35 -11.06 3.36 17.27
N TRP A 36 -10.21 2.43 17.70
CA TRP A 36 -9.80 1.27 16.90
C TRP A 36 -11.00 0.36 16.59
N GLY A 37 -11.23 0.12 15.30
CA GLY A 37 -12.30 -0.74 14.80
C GLY A 37 -11.75 -2.05 14.26
N ASN A 38 -11.57 -3.04 15.14
CA ASN A 38 -11.06 -4.35 14.76
C ASN A 38 -12.03 -5.07 13.81
N MET A 39 -11.55 -5.40 12.60
CA MET A 39 -12.27 -6.24 11.65
C MET A 39 -11.38 -7.37 11.08
N ASN A 40 -10.28 -7.74 11.77
CA ASN A 40 -9.35 -8.77 11.28
C ASN A 40 -10.04 -10.12 11.00
N GLY A 41 -10.95 -10.54 11.89
CA GLY A 41 -11.74 -11.76 11.71
C GLY A 41 -12.53 -11.71 10.41
N ASN A 42 -13.39 -10.71 10.26
CA ASN A 42 -14.31 -10.58 9.13
C ASN A 42 -13.59 -10.43 7.78
N TYR A 43 -12.59 -9.54 7.71
CA TYR A 43 -11.78 -9.40 6.49
C TYR A 43 -10.92 -10.63 6.20
N GLY A 44 -10.46 -11.33 7.24
CA GLY A 44 -9.71 -12.58 7.09
C GLY A 44 -10.58 -13.70 6.52
N GLU A 45 -11.78 -13.92 7.05
CA GLU A 45 -12.72 -14.92 6.51
C GLU A 45 -13.11 -14.58 5.07
N ALA A 46 -13.38 -13.30 4.78
CA ALA A 46 -13.70 -12.83 3.43
C ALA A 46 -12.56 -13.12 2.44
N ALA A 47 -11.33 -12.75 2.80
CA ALA A 47 -10.16 -12.95 1.95
C ALA A 47 -9.89 -14.44 1.71
N MET A 48 -10.03 -15.28 2.75
CA MET A 48 -9.89 -16.73 2.66
C MET A 48 -10.99 -17.40 1.83
N GLY A 49 -12.10 -16.71 1.55
CA GLY A 49 -13.24 -17.24 0.78
C GLY A 49 -14.25 -18.01 1.60
N TYR A 50 -14.40 -17.66 2.87
CA TYR A 50 -15.39 -18.24 3.75
C TYR A 50 -16.44 -17.20 4.17
N ASN A 51 -17.68 -17.67 4.35
CA ASN A 51 -18.81 -16.82 4.75
C ASN A 51 -19.90 -17.59 5.52
N GLU A 52 -19.60 -18.78 6.04
CA GLU A 52 -20.57 -19.54 6.83
C GLU A 52 -21.04 -18.70 8.03
N ASN A 53 -22.35 -18.67 8.27
CA ASN A 53 -22.97 -17.88 9.34
C ASN A 53 -22.62 -16.37 9.29
N ASN A 54 -22.42 -15.79 8.10
CA ASN A 54 -22.07 -14.38 7.90
C ASN A 54 -20.77 -13.94 8.59
N LYS A 55 -19.84 -14.86 8.88
CA LYS A 55 -18.59 -14.53 9.56
C LYS A 55 -17.66 -13.59 8.77
N SER A 56 -17.93 -13.35 7.48
CA SER A 56 -17.22 -12.37 6.66
C SER A 56 -17.99 -11.06 6.45
N ASP A 57 -19.01 -10.78 7.27
CA ASP A 57 -19.74 -9.52 7.24
C ASP A 57 -18.84 -8.36 7.72
N MET A 58 -18.56 -7.40 6.85
CA MET A 58 -17.72 -6.24 7.16
C MET A 58 -18.52 -5.02 7.62
N SER A 59 -19.84 -5.15 7.80
CA SER A 59 -20.73 -4.04 8.17
C SER A 59 -20.29 -3.35 9.46
N TRP A 60 -19.69 -4.09 10.41
CA TRP A 60 -19.19 -3.49 11.64
C TRP A 60 -17.96 -2.58 11.49
N GLY A 61 -17.34 -2.56 10.31
CA GLY A 61 -16.26 -1.64 9.96
C GLY A 61 -16.74 -0.24 9.55
N VAL A 62 -18.03 0.04 9.63
CA VAL A 62 -18.65 1.33 9.31
C VAL A 62 -19.29 1.93 10.57
N TYR A 63 -18.87 3.14 10.94
CA TYR A 63 -19.36 3.85 12.13
C TYR A 63 -20.89 4.06 12.15
N SER A 64 -21.52 4.31 11.01
CA SER A 64 -22.97 4.55 10.93
C SER A 64 -23.77 3.30 11.27
N ASN A 65 -23.24 2.11 10.95
CA ASN A 65 -23.87 0.86 11.38
C ASN A 65 -23.79 0.72 12.91
N ARG A 66 -22.83 1.41 13.59
CA ARG A 66 -22.65 1.42 15.06
C ARG A 66 -23.55 2.42 15.77
N ASN A 67 -24.41 3.09 15.01
CA ASN A 67 -25.20 4.22 15.46
C ASN A 67 -24.31 5.36 16.00
N TRP A 68 -23.08 5.49 15.51
CA TRP A 68 -22.22 6.60 15.86
C TRP A 68 -22.57 7.80 14.98
N ASN A 69 -22.56 9.00 15.57
CA ASN A 69 -22.90 10.23 14.85
C ASN A 69 -21.75 10.70 13.97
N GLU A 70 -20.52 10.55 14.48
CA GLU A 70 -19.31 11.01 13.83
C GLU A 70 -18.46 9.83 13.31
N PRO A 71 -17.71 10.02 12.22
CA PRO A 71 -16.87 9.00 11.62
C PRO A 71 -15.58 8.76 12.41
N ASN A 72 -15.66 8.61 13.73
CA ASN A 72 -14.51 8.45 14.62
C ASN A 72 -14.03 6.98 14.77
N LEU A 73 -14.48 6.08 13.88
CA LEU A 73 -14.05 4.68 13.84
C LEU A 73 -12.84 4.49 12.91
N VAL A 74 -11.70 4.13 13.49
CA VAL A 74 -10.47 3.77 12.78
C VAL A 74 -10.50 2.28 12.45
N THR A 75 -11.19 1.94 11.37
CA THR A 75 -11.33 0.54 10.94
C THR A 75 -10.03 -0.01 10.39
N TYR A 76 -9.71 -1.25 10.75
CA TYR A 76 -8.54 -1.98 10.24
C TYR A 76 -8.84 -3.45 10.00
N MET A 77 -8.10 -4.05 9.07
CA MET A 77 -8.15 -5.49 8.80
C MET A 77 -6.92 -6.24 9.32
N GLU A 78 -5.86 -5.52 9.68
CA GLU A 78 -4.63 -6.07 10.26
C GLU A 78 -4.14 -5.15 11.39
N SER A 79 -3.50 -5.73 12.40
CA SER A 79 -2.72 -4.99 13.39
C SER A 79 -1.53 -5.85 13.86
N HIS A 80 -0.79 -5.35 14.84
CA HIS A 80 0.24 -6.11 15.53
C HIS A 80 -0.29 -7.27 16.38
N ASP A 81 -1.61 -7.32 16.58
CA ASP A 81 -2.26 -8.21 17.53
C ASP A 81 -2.98 -9.42 16.90
N GLU A 82 -2.99 -9.49 15.58
CA GLU A 82 -3.58 -10.60 14.84
C GLU A 82 -2.67 -11.07 13.71
N GLU A 83 -2.94 -12.29 13.24
CA GLU A 83 -2.18 -12.86 12.13
C GLU A 83 -2.46 -12.09 10.83
N ARG A 84 -1.44 -12.02 9.97
CA ARG A 84 -1.50 -11.38 8.64
C ARG A 84 -2.53 -12.07 7.77
N LEU A 85 -3.34 -11.29 7.05
CA LEU A 85 -4.39 -11.80 6.18
C LEU A 85 -3.80 -12.58 5.00
N THR A 86 -2.70 -12.10 4.40
CA THR A 86 -2.04 -12.85 3.32
C THR A 86 -1.48 -14.19 3.81
N TYR A 87 -0.91 -14.23 5.03
CA TYR A 87 -0.50 -15.50 5.65
C TYR A 87 -1.71 -16.42 5.85
N LYS A 88 -2.83 -15.92 6.40
CA LYS A 88 -4.06 -16.71 6.58
C LYS A 88 -4.60 -17.26 5.25
N CYS A 89 -4.61 -16.46 4.18
CA CYS A 89 -4.98 -16.92 2.83
C CYS A 89 -4.10 -18.09 2.36
N ILE A 90 -2.78 -17.97 2.47
CA ILE A 90 -1.83 -18.99 2.01
C ILE A 90 -1.99 -20.30 2.81
N GLN A 91 -2.16 -20.22 4.13
CA GLN A 91 -2.24 -21.40 4.98
C GLN A 91 -3.63 -22.06 4.94
N PHE A 92 -4.68 -21.25 5.05
CA PHE A 92 -6.04 -21.69 5.41
C PHE A 92 -7.11 -21.32 4.36
N GLY A 93 -6.73 -20.60 3.30
CA GLY A 93 -7.65 -20.19 2.24
C GLY A 93 -8.39 -21.37 1.59
N LYS A 94 -9.63 -21.12 1.17
CA LYS A 94 -10.48 -22.10 0.52
C LYS A 94 -9.90 -22.48 -0.86
N THR A 95 -10.06 -23.76 -1.20
CA THR A 95 -9.78 -24.29 -2.54
C THR A 95 -11.07 -24.89 -3.09
N GLU A 96 -11.47 -24.46 -4.28
CA GLU A 96 -12.68 -24.93 -4.95
C GLU A 96 -12.38 -25.13 -6.44
N GLY A 97 -12.45 -26.39 -6.91
CA GLY A 97 -12.03 -26.74 -8.27
C GLY A 97 -10.59 -26.30 -8.55
N ASN A 98 -10.41 -25.50 -9.60
CA ASN A 98 -9.10 -24.97 -10.01
C ASN A 98 -8.72 -23.65 -9.32
N TYR A 99 -9.61 -23.07 -8.52
CA TYR A 99 -9.35 -21.83 -7.81
C TYR A 99 -8.85 -22.13 -6.38
N SER A 100 -7.67 -21.63 -6.03
CA SER A 100 -7.09 -21.85 -4.71
C SER A 100 -6.56 -20.54 -4.13
N VAL A 101 -7.21 -20.07 -3.05
CA VAL A 101 -6.78 -18.88 -2.30
C VAL A 101 -5.40 -19.07 -1.65
N LYS A 102 -4.93 -20.33 -1.55
CA LYS A 102 -3.61 -20.66 -1.01
C LYS A 102 -2.45 -20.28 -1.93
N GLN A 103 -2.71 -20.02 -3.21
CA GLN A 103 -1.69 -19.57 -4.14
C GLN A 103 -1.42 -18.09 -3.92
N LEU A 104 -0.13 -17.70 -3.84
CA LEU A 104 0.26 -16.33 -3.56
C LEU A 104 -0.40 -15.30 -4.50
N PRO A 105 -0.39 -15.47 -5.85
CA PRO A 105 -1.08 -14.54 -6.74
C PRO A 105 -2.56 -14.34 -6.39
N VAL A 106 -3.28 -15.43 -6.10
CA VAL A 106 -4.69 -15.38 -5.73
C VAL A 106 -4.86 -14.70 -4.37
N ALA A 107 -4.03 -15.03 -3.37
CA ALA A 107 -4.07 -14.37 -2.06
C ALA A 107 -3.85 -12.84 -2.18
N LEU A 108 -2.97 -12.40 -3.08
CA LEU A 108 -2.69 -10.99 -3.33
C LEU A 108 -3.87 -10.29 -4.03
N ASP A 109 -4.51 -10.94 -5.01
CA ASP A 109 -5.74 -10.44 -5.63
C ASP A 109 -6.86 -10.28 -4.57
N ARG A 110 -6.92 -11.19 -3.58
CA ARG A 110 -7.86 -11.09 -2.44
C ARG A 110 -7.54 -9.95 -1.48
N MET A 111 -6.26 -9.59 -1.31
CA MET A 111 -5.86 -8.39 -0.56
C MET A 111 -6.24 -7.12 -1.29
N ALA A 112 -6.18 -7.10 -2.62
CA ALA A 112 -6.64 -5.97 -3.43
C ALA A 112 -8.15 -5.78 -3.27
N LEU A 113 -8.93 -6.87 -3.36
CA LEU A 113 -10.37 -6.88 -3.07
C LEU A 113 -10.68 -6.36 -1.65
N ASN A 114 -10.02 -6.90 -0.61
CA ASN A 114 -10.20 -6.41 0.75
C ASN A 114 -9.88 -4.91 0.88
N SER A 115 -8.82 -4.44 0.24
CA SER A 115 -8.42 -3.04 0.26
C SER A 115 -9.46 -2.13 -0.38
N ALA A 116 -10.09 -2.56 -1.49
CA ALA A 116 -11.19 -1.85 -2.13
C ALA A 116 -12.45 -1.76 -1.26
N PHE A 117 -12.60 -2.67 -0.30
CA PHE A 117 -13.66 -2.69 0.70
C PHE A 117 -13.24 -2.18 2.08
N LEU A 118 -12.02 -1.65 2.23
CA LEU A 118 -11.55 -1.03 3.47
C LEU A 118 -11.27 0.46 3.27
N ILE A 119 -10.37 0.79 2.34
CA ILE A 119 -9.81 2.13 2.20
C ILE A 119 -10.88 3.16 1.83
N PRO A 120 -11.70 2.95 0.79
CA PRO A 120 -12.60 4.00 0.31
C PRO A 120 -13.86 4.17 1.18
N LEU A 121 -14.14 3.25 2.11
CA LEU A 121 -15.28 3.37 3.01
C LEU A 121 -15.15 4.60 3.93
N PRO A 122 -16.26 5.29 4.26
CA PRO A 122 -16.24 6.49 5.10
C PRO A 122 -15.53 6.32 6.45
N GLY A 123 -14.91 7.40 6.92
CA GLY A 123 -14.12 7.45 8.15
C GLY A 123 -12.64 7.04 8.00
N PRO A 124 -11.83 7.24 9.05
CA PRO A 124 -10.42 6.93 9.07
C PRO A 124 -10.20 5.41 8.93
N LYS A 125 -9.03 5.05 8.40
CA LYS A 125 -8.61 3.67 8.15
C LYS A 125 -7.17 3.51 8.56
N MET A 126 -6.83 2.35 9.08
CA MET A 126 -5.44 2.01 9.39
C MET A 126 -4.98 0.87 8.47
N ILE A 127 -3.79 1.05 7.90
CA ILE A 127 -3.05 0.01 7.19
C ILE A 127 -1.92 -0.42 8.10
N TRP A 128 -1.87 -1.70 8.45
CA TRP A 128 -0.77 -2.23 9.23
C TRP A 128 0.46 -2.43 8.35
N GLN A 129 1.64 -2.18 8.91
CA GLN A 129 2.88 -2.09 8.14
C GLN A 129 3.06 -3.27 7.18
N PHE A 130 3.32 -2.98 5.91
CA PHE A 130 3.61 -3.93 4.84
C PHE A 130 2.40 -4.70 4.29
N GLY A 131 1.19 -4.46 4.82
CA GLY A 131 -0.05 -5.03 4.29
C GLY A 131 -0.28 -4.61 2.83
N GLU A 132 0.18 -3.43 2.43
CA GLU A 132 0.12 -2.92 1.05
C GLU A 132 0.97 -3.73 0.05
N ARG A 133 1.85 -4.60 0.56
CA ARG A 133 2.67 -5.52 -0.24
C ARG A 133 2.28 -6.98 -0.03
N GLY A 134 1.20 -7.24 0.70
CA GLY A 134 0.69 -8.57 1.00
C GLY A 134 1.59 -9.35 1.96
N TYR A 135 2.06 -8.71 3.04
CA TYR A 135 3.01 -9.32 3.96
C TYR A 135 2.52 -10.69 4.44
N ASP A 136 3.26 -11.74 4.09
CA ASP A 136 2.83 -13.13 4.28
C ASP A 136 3.64 -13.88 5.34
N GLN A 137 4.43 -13.16 6.14
CA GLN A 137 5.15 -13.76 7.25
C GLN A 137 4.25 -13.78 8.48
N SER A 138 4.26 -14.92 9.19
CA SER A 138 3.49 -15.05 10.43
C SER A 138 3.85 -13.96 11.44
N ILE A 139 2.86 -13.55 12.22
CA ILE A 139 3.02 -12.71 13.41
C ILE A 139 4.11 -13.24 14.35
N ASN A 140 4.28 -14.57 14.43
CA ASN A 140 5.26 -15.23 15.28
C ASN A 140 6.66 -15.37 14.65
N SER A 141 6.84 -14.96 13.39
CA SER A 141 8.15 -14.95 12.73
C SER A 141 9.10 -13.92 13.36
N PHE A 142 10.40 -14.12 13.11
CA PHE A 142 11.48 -13.20 13.49
C PHE A 142 11.61 -12.93 15.00
N GLY A 143 11.38 -13.96 15.81
CA GLY A 143 11.55 -13.89 17.27
C GLY A 143 10.26 -13.68 18.04
N GLY A 144 9.11 -13.56 17.36
CA GLY A 144 7.79 -13.52 17.97
C GLY A 144 7.00 -12.25 17.65
N ARG A 145 5.76 -12.20 18.12
CA ARG A 145 4.79 -11.11 17.86
C ARG A 145 5.32 -9.70 18.09
N LEU A 146 6.04 -9.51 19.20
CA LEU A 146 6.52 -8.20 19.65
C LEU A 146 7.81 -7.75 18.94
N ASN A 147 8.39 -8.60 18.09
CA ASN A 147 9.63 -8.28 17.38
C ASN A 147 9.34 -7.48 16.12
N GLU A 148 10.24 -6.52 15.83
CA GLU A 148 10.26 -5.77 14.59
C GLU A 148 10.25 -6.72 13.38
N LYS A 149 9.31 -6.49 12.46
CA LYS A 149 9.21 -7.26 11.23
C LYS A 149 10.11 -6.62 10.16
N PRO A 150 10.94 -7.40 9.43
CA PRO A 150 11.74 -6.85 8.35
C PRO A 150 10.83 -6.33 7.23
N PRO A 151 11.20 -5.23 6.55
CA PRO A 151 10.38 -4.61 5.52
C PRO A 151 10.26 -5.42 4.23
N LEU A 152 11.15 -6.40 3.98
CA LEU A 152 11.17 -7.26 2.78
C LEU A 152 11.02 -6.45 1.49
N TRP A 153 11.98 -5.56 1.24
CA TRP A 153 11.94 -4.64 0.09
C TRP A 153 11.89 -5.38 -1.26
N GLU A 154 12.49 -6.57 -1.32
CA GLU A 154 12.46 -7.48 -2.47
C GLU A 154 11.04 -7.93 -2.86
N TYR A 155 10.03 -7.73 -1.99
CA TYR A 155 8.64 -8.00 -2.35
C TYR A 155 8.15 -7.15 -3.53
N LEU A 156 8.72 -5.97 -3.75
CA LEU A 156 8.34 -5.13 -4.88
C LEU A 156 8.97 -5.58 -6.21
N ASP A 157 9.84 -6.60 -6.19
CA ASP A 157 10.34 -7.24 -7.41
C ASP A 157 9.33 -8.27 -7.96
N ASP A 158 8.34 -8.68 -7.14
CA ASP A 158 7.22 -9.54 -7.56
C ASP A 158 6.09 -8.70 -8.19
N GLU A 159 5.72 -9.04 -9.43
CA GLU A 159 4.73 -8.29 -10.21
C GLU A 159 3.36 -8.22 -9.52
N LYS A 160 2.92 -9.32 -8.87
CA LYS A 160 1.62 -9.37 -8.20
C LYS A 160 1.61 -8.55 -6.91
N ARG A 161 2.72 -8.50 -6.19
CA ARG A 161 2.86 -7.62 -5.02
C ARG A 161 2.93 -6.16 -5.43
N LEU A 162 3.59 -5.84 -6.54
CA LEU A 162 3.59 -4.50 -7.10
C LEU A 162 2.19 -4.07 -7.58
N GLU A 163 1.41 -4.99 -8.17
CA GLU A 163 0.00 -4.75 -8.53
C GLU A 163 -0.86 -4.43 -7.30
N LEU A 164 -0.71 -5.19 -6.21
CA LEU A 164 -1.38 -4.90 -4.94
C LEU A 164 -0.99 -3.52 -4.39
N PHE A 165 0.32 -3.22 -4.35
CA PHE A 165 0.84 -1.93 -3.91
C PHE A 165 0.23 -0.78 -4.70
N ASN A 166 0.20 -0.90 -6.03
CA ASN A 166 -0.37 0.10 -6.91
C ASN A 166 -1.88 0.26 -6.70
N THR A 167 -2.60 -0.84 -6.47
CA THR A 167 -4.04 -0.80 -6.17
C THR A 167 -4.29 -0.06 -4.85
N VAL A 168 -3.55 -0.38 -3.80
CA VAL A 168 -3.66 0.30 -2.49
C VAL A 168 -3.33 1.80 -2.62
N ALA A 169 -2.30 2.15 -3.39
CA ALA A 169 -1.93 3.55 -3.65
C ALA A 169 -3.03 4.29 -4.42
N LYS A 170 -3.64 3.67 -5.45
CA LYS A 170 -4.78 4.23 -6.19
C LYS A 170 -5.98 4.47 -5.28
N LEU A 171 -6.36 3.51 -4.45
CA LEU A 171 -7.47 3.65 -3.51
C LEU A 171 -7.24 4.77 -2.49
N ASN A 172 -6.01 4.91 -1.98
CA ASN A 172 -5.64 6.02 -1.09
C ASN A 172 -5.72 7.37 -1.80
N PHE A 173 -5.21 7.46 -3.04
CA PHE A 173 -5.32 8.67 -3.85
C PHE A 173 -6.78 9.08 -4.05
N LEU A 174 -7.65 8.14 -4.43
CA LEU A 174 -9.07 8.39 -4.60
C LEU A 174 -9.70 8.95 -3.32
N LYS A 175 -9.46 8.29 -2.18
CA LYS A 175 -10.00 8.69 -0.87
C LYS A 175 -9.59 10.11 -0.46
N GLN A 176 -8.37 10.52 -0.78
CA GLN A 176 -7.84 11.83 -0.37
C GLN A 176 -8.16 12.95 -1.36
N THR A 177 -8.44 12.63 -2.62
CA THR A 177 -8.54 13.62 -3.71
C THR A 177 -9.99 13.98 -4.03
N TYR A 178 -10.93 13.05 -3.87
CA TYR A 178 -12.28 13.18 -4.39
C TYR A 178 -13.35 13.19 -3.29
N GLU A 179 -14.24 14.18 -3.34
CA GLU A 179 -15.31 14.42 -2.36
C GLU A 179 -16.33 13.27 -2.22
N GLU A 180 -16.47 12.41 -3.23
CA GLU A 180 -17.34 11.23 -3.22
C GLU A 180 -16.89 10.24 -2.15
N PHE A 181 -15.62 10.25 -1.75
CA PHE A 181 -15.10 9.41 -0.67
C PHE A 181 -15.26 10.05 0.72
N VAL A 182 -15.91 11.22 0.79
CA VAL A 182 -16.50 11.84 1.98
C VAL A 182 -17.99 12.13 1.67
N PRO A 183 -18.80 11.07 1.47
CA PRO A 183 -20.13 11.22 0.86
C PRO A 183 -21.14 11.88 1.78
N GLN A 184 -22.11 12.57 1.17
CA GLN A 184 -23.32 13.01 1.87
C GLN A 184 -24.27 11.84 2.15
N VAL A 185 -24.38 10.92 1.19
CA VAL A 185 -25.21 9.71 1.32
C VAL A 185 -24.37 8.47 1.03
N PHE A 186 -24.28 7.60 2.03
CA PHE A 186 -23.59 6.31 1.97
C PHE A 186 -24.60 5.17 2.16
N THR A 187 -24.57 4.17 1.28
CA THR A 187 -25.35 2.93 1.44
C THR A 187 -24.50 1.74 1.05
N SER A 188 -24.68 0.60 1.73
CA SER A 188 -23.83 -0.57 1.49
C SER A 188 -24.53 -1.88 1.83
N ASN A 189 -24.11 -2.95 1.18
CA ASN A 189 -24.26 -4.31 1.66
C ASN A 189 -22.85 -4.92 1.78
N LEU A 190 -22.39 -5.11 3.02
CA LEU A 190 -21.06 -5.65 3.32
C LEU A 190 -21.10 -7.10 3.86
N ALA A 191 -22.28 -7.72 3.83
CA ALA A 191 -22.50 -9.13 4.15
C ALA A 191 -22.58 -9.98 2.87
N GLY A 192 -22.58 -11.31 3.02
CA GLY A 192 -22.71 -12.20 1.85
C GLY A 192 -21.46 -12.30 0.98
N ASP A 193 -21.55 -13.09 -0.09
CA ASP A 193 -20.43 -13.33 -1.01
C ASP A 193 -20.24 -12.17 -2.00
N ILE A 194 -21.32 -11.53 -2.42
CA ILE A 194 -21.28 -10.28 -3.18
C ILE A 194 -21.47 -9.12 -2.22
N LYS A 195 -20.44 -8.30 -2.09
CA LYS A 195 -20.47 -7.07 -1.30
C LYS A 195 -20.48 -5.88 -2.24
N TRP A 196 -21.15 -4.81 -1.84
CA TRP A 196 -21.16 -3.56 -2.59
C TRP A 196 -21.39 -2.35 -1.70
N TYR A 197 -21.00 -1.18 -2.19
CA TYR A 197 -21.36 0.09 -1.58
C TYR A 197 -21.51 1.21 -2.61
N LYS A 198 -22.24 2.25 -2.21
CA LYS A 198 -22.50 3.47 -2.97
C LYS A 198 -22.11 4.68 -2.17
N LEU A 199 -21.40 5.58 -2.82
CA LEU A 199 -21.03 6.88 -2.28
C LEU A 199 -21.64 7.95 -3.19
N ASN A 200 -22.44 8.86 -2.63
CA ASN A 200 -23.13 9.89 -3.41
C ASN A 200 -22.85 11.28 -2.82
N THR A 201 -22.39 12.20 -3.68
CA THR A 201 -22.13 13.60 -3.37
C THR A 201 -22.65 14.47 -4.52
N GLY A 202 -23.76 15.18 -4.30
CA GLY A 202 -24.40 15.96 -5.36
C GLY A 202 -24.78 15.09 -6.57
N SER A 203 -24.26 15.45 -7.76
CA SER A 203 -24.43 14.70 -9.01
C SER A 203 -23.35 13.64 -9.26
N ASN A 204 -22.36 13.54 -8.38
CA ASN A 204 -21.25 12.60 -8.50
C ASN A 204 -21.56 11.35 -7.68
N HIS A 205 -21.42 10.20 -8.31
CA HIS A 205 -21.75 8.91 -7.72
C HIS A 205 -20.59 7.94 -7.91
N VAL A 206 -20.35 7.10 -6.90
CA VAL A 206 -19.42 5.98 -6.94
C VAL A 206 -20.17 4.72 -6.56
N PHE A 207 -19.95 3.64 -7.29
CA PHE A 207 -20.46 2.30 -6.99
C PHE A 207 -19.32 1.29 -7.02
N VAL A 208 -19.19 0.52 -5.95
CA VAL A 208 -18.17 -0.54 -5.83
C VAL A 208 -18.86 -1.86 -5.56
N VAL A 209 -18.41 -2.91 -6.26
CA VAL A 209 -18.91 -4.28 -6.10
C VAL A 209 -17.73 -5.24 -6.12
N GLY A 210 -17.80 -6.33 -5.34
CA GLY A 210 -16.77 -7.35 -5.29
C GLY A 210 -17.33 -8.73 -4.99
N ASN A 211 -16.70 -9.75 -5.59
CA ASN A 211 -17.03 -11.15 -5.41
C ASN A 211 -16.03 -11.83 -4.46
N PHE A 212 -16.46 -12.06 -3.23
CA PHE A 212 -15.70 -12.74 -2.18
C PHE A 212 -15.87 -14.26 -2.20
N SER A 213 -16.67 -14.83 -3.10
CA SER A 213 -16.75 -16.29 -3.26
C SER A 213 -15.50 -16.84 -3.98
N THR A 214 -15.43 -18.16 -4.09
CA THR A 214 -14.39 -18.90 -4.81
C THR A 214 -14.83 -19.36 -6.21
N HIS A 215 -15.98 -18.89 -6.69
CA HIS A 215 -16.50 -19.17 -8.03
C HIS A 215 -17.12 -17.92 -8.68
N GLU A 216 -17.45 -18.00 -9.96
CA GLU A 216 -18.11 -16.91 -10.67
C GLU A 216 -19.54 -16.71 -10.16
N ILE A 217 -19.95 -15.45 -9.97
CA ILE A 217 -21.32 -15.09 -9.58
C ILE A 217 -21.85 -14.01 -10.53
N ILE A 218 -23.12 -14.15 -10.92
CA ILE A 218 -23.88 -13.08 -11.58
C ILE A 218 -24.57 -12.25 -10.49
N ALA A 219 -24.01 -11.08 -10.21
CA ALA A 219 -24.52 -10.15 -9.22
C ALA A 219 -25.62 -9.26 -9.80
N SER A 220 -26.80 -9.24 -9.17
CA SER A 220 -27.84 -8.27 -9.50
C SER A 220 -27.70 -7.04 -8.61
N VAL A 221 -27.32 -5.90 -9.20
CA VAL A 221 -26.98 -4.67 -8.49
C VAL A 221 -27.70 -3.47 -9.09
N SER A 222 -28.04 -2.49 -8.26
CA SER A 222 -28.66 -1.24 -8.74
C SER A 222 -27.67 -0.10 -8.58
N PHE A 223 -27.42 0.67 -9.64
CA PHE A 223 -26.65 1.91 -9.58
C PHE A 223 -27.51 3.05 -9.03
N SER A 224 -26.89 4.16 -8.61
CA SER A 224 -27.62 5.32 -8.06
C SER A 224 -28.40 6.09 -9.13
N VAL A 225 -27.90 6.09 -10.37
CA VAL A 225 -28.47 6.81 -11.51
C VAL A 225 -28.27 6.01 -12.80
N MET A 226 -29.13 6.25 -13.78
CA MET A 226 -28.96 5.77 -15.17
C MET A 226 -27.93 6.63 -15.92
N GLY A 227 -27.45 6.12 -17.05
CA GLY A 227 -26.48 6.78 -17.92
C GLY A 227 -25.10 6.14 -17.89
N GLN A 228 -24.11 6.84 -18.44
CA GLN A 228 -22.74 6.35 -18.57
C GLN A 228 -21.97 6.42 -17.25
N TRP A 229 -21.26 5.34 -16.93
CA TRP A 229 -20.32 5.22 -15.82
C TRP A 229 -18.93 4.86 -16.34
N PHE A 230 -17.89 5.34 -15.67
CA PHE A 230 -16.50 5.01 -15.92
C PHE A 230 -16.04 3.93 -14.93
N GLU A 231 -15.54 2.80 -15.42
CA GLU A 231 -14.88 1.78 -14.60
C GLU A 231 -13.41 2.17 -14.41
N TYR A 232 -13.01 2.33 -13.16
CA TYR A 232 -11.76 2.97 -12.79
C TYR A 232 -10.50 2.12 -13.08
N PHE A 233 -10.56 0.80 -12.96
CA PHE A 233 -9.38 -0.06 -13.10
C PHE A 233 -9.12 -0.44 -14.56
N SER A 234 -10.16 -0.80 -15.31
CA SER A 234 -10.11 -1.17 -16.73
C SER A 234 -10.05 0.05 -17.65
N LYS A 235 -10.42 1.24 -17.16
CA LYS A 235 -10.55 2.48 -17.95
C LYS A 235 -11.60 2.40 -19.06
N THR A 236 -12.57 1.49 -18.91
CA THR A 236 -13.70 1.36 -19.84
C THR A 236 -14.93 2.11 -19.34
N THR A 237 -15.94 2.23 -20.18
CA THR A 237 -17.25 2.76 -19.81
C THR A 237 -18.30 1.65 -19.67
N PHE A 238 -19.36 1.93 -18.93
CA PHE A 238 -20.52 1.05 -18.74
C PHE A 238 -21.80 1.89 -18.72
N ASP A 239 -22.73 1.61 -19.62
CA ASP A 239 -24.00 2.34 -19.69
C ASP A 239 -25.08 1.62 -18.88
N VAL A 240 -25.70 2.35 -17.95
CA VAL A 240 -26.80 1.87 -17.10
C VAL A 240 -28.12 2.33 -17.69
N ASP A 241 -28.79 1.47 -18.44
CA ASP A 241 -30.08 1.78 -19.06
C ASP A 241 -31.28 1.56 -18.13
N VAL A 242 -31.20 0.55 -17.24
CA VAL A 242 -32.29 0.19 -16.32
C VAL A 242 -31.76 -0.43 -15.01
N PRO A 243 -32.29 -0.08 -13.83
CA PRO A 243 -31.99 -0.81 -12.60
C PRO A 243 -32.97 -1.99 -12.38
N PRO A 244 -32.52 -3.17 -11.91
CA PRO A 244 -31.14 -3.56 -11.63
C PRO A 244 -30.35 -4.00 -12.88
N GLN A 245 -29.03 -3.96 -12.77
CA GLN A 245 -28.05 -4.46 -13.75
C GLN A 245 -27.48 -5.79 -13.26
N ASN A 246 -27.19 -6.71 -14.19
CA ASN A 246 -26.53 -7.97 -13.90
C ASN A 246 -25.06 -7.91 -14.29
N LEU A 247 -24.17 -8.10 -13.32
CA LEU A 247 -22.72 -8.09 -13.52
C LEU A 247 -22.16 -9.49 -13.24
N THR A 248 -21.56 -10.12 -14.24
CA THR A 248 -20.78 -11.35 -14.05
C THR A 248 -19.42 -10.98 -13.46
N LEU A 249 -19.08 -11.58 -12.32
CA LEU A 249 -17.83 -11.34 -11.58
C LEU A 249 -17.10 -12.66 -11.34
N ALA A 250 -15.85 -12.73 -11.79
CA ALA A 250 -14.93 -13.82 -11.48
C ALA A 250 -14.61 -13.87 -9.97
N PRO A 251 -14.15 -15.01 -9.43
CA PRO A 251 -13.80 -15.11 -8.02
C PRO A 251 -12.64 -14.18 -7.63
N GLY A 252 -12.87 -13.31 -6.64
CA GLY A 252 -11.90 -12.28 -6.23
C GLY A 252 -11.98 -10.99 -7.05
N GLU A 253 -12.83 -10.92 -8.07
CA GLU A 253 -12.98 -9.72 -8.89
C GLU A 253 -13.71 -8.61 -8.12
N PHE A 254 -13.28 -7.37 -8.32
CA PHE A 254 -14.00 -6.18 -7.91
C PHE A 254 -13.95 -5.12 -9.00
N ARG A 255 -14.92 -4.20 -8.95
CA ARG A 255 -15.04 -3.08 -9.89
C ARG A 255 -15.40 -1.82 -9.12
N LEU A 256 -14.86 -0.69 -9.57
CA LEU A 256 -15.19 0.64 -9.07
C LEU A 256 -15.67 1.49 -10.23
N TYR A 257 -16.95 1.84 -10.18
CA TYR A 257 -17.60 2.69 -11.15
C TYR A 257 -17.78 4.10 -10.59
N SER A 258 -17.63 5.12 -11.43
CA SER A 258 -18.02 6.49 -11.09
C SER A 258 -18.70 7.21 -12.26
N THR A 259 -19.59 8.15 -11.97
CA THR A 259 -20.12 9.08 -12.99
C THR A 259 -19.11 10.15 -13.40
N ARG A 260 -18.03 10.32 -12.63
CA ARG A 260 -16.89 11.17 -12.97
C ARG A 260 -15.69 10.30 -13.37
N GLN A 261 -14.98 10.69 -14.42
CA GLN A 261 -13.73 10.06 -14.77
C GLN A 261 -12.63 10.51 -13.79
N PHE A 262 -12.15 9.59 -12.94
CA PHE A 262 -11.04 9.85 -12.03
C PHE A 262 -9.68 9.73 -12.72
N GLU A 263 -8.73 10.51 -12.22
CA GLU A 263 -7.33 10.44 -12.62
C GLU A 263 -6.63 9.25 -11.98
N ASP A 264 -5.55 8.79 -12.61
CA ASP A 264 -4.61 7.88 -11.98
C ASP A 264 -3.53 8.66 -11.24
N PRO A 265 -3.17 8.27 -10.01
CA PRO A 265 -2.00 8.83 -9.36
C PRO A 265 -0.75 8.50 -10.19
N HIS A 266 0.13 9.47 -10.32
CA HIS A 266 1.48 9.22 -10.81
C HIS A 266 2.28 8.52 -9.72
N ILE A 267 2.13 7.20 -9.60
CA ILE A 267 2.87 6.38 -8.64
C ILE A 267 4.30 6.23 -9.16
N LYS A 268 5.18 7.14 -8.73
CA LYS A 268 6.62 7.05 -9.00
C LYS A 268 7.25 6.08 -7.99
N THR A 269 7.29 4.79 -8.35
CA THR A 269 8.16 3.80 -7.68
C THR A 269 9.60 3.91 -8.15
N ASP A 270 9.84 4.58 -9.28
CA ASP A 270 11.18 4.91 -9.73
C ASP A 270 11.85 5.87 -8.74
N THR A 271 12.95 5.43 -8.13
CA THR A 271 14.04 6.39 -7.92
C THR A 271 14.34 6.97 -9.29
N LYS A 272 14.28 8.30 -9.44
CA LYS A 272 14.75 9.02 -10.64
C LYS A 272 15.91 8.21 -11.21
N THR A 273 15.72 7.52 -12.33
CA THR A 273 16.85 6.99 -13.06
C THR A 273 17.64 8.25 -13.36
N ILE A 274 18.74 8.46 -12.64
CA ILE A 274 19.67 9.52 -13.01
C ILE A 274 20.08 9.04 -14.39
N GLN A 275 19.51 9.65 -15.44
CA GLN A 275 20.11 9.56 -16.74
C GLN A 275 21.54 10.01 -16.48
N ILE A 276 22.46 9.06 -16.55
CA ILE A 276 23.88 9.34 -16.55
C ILE A 276 24.11 10.01 -17.91
N THR A 277 23.71 11.28 -17.99
CA THR A 277 24.26 12.25 -18.93
C THR A 277 25.75 12.13 -18.73
N GLU A 278 26.46 11.70 -19.78
CA GLU A 278 27.90 11.46 -19.87
C GLU A 278 28.65 11.82 -18.58
N LEU A 279 29.14 10.81 -17.86
CA LEU A 279 30.00 11.06 -16.70
C LEU A 279 31.12 11.98 -17.18
N GLY A 280 31.18 13.21 -16.68
CA GLY A 280 32.22 14.19 -17.04
C GLY A 280 33.61 13.80 -16.52
N PHE A 281 33.81 12.52 -16.19
CA PHE A 281 35.03 11.93 -15.68
C PHE A 281 35.18 10.47 -16.16
N VAL A 282 36.42 10.01 -16.21
CA VAL A 282 36.80 8.65 -16.58
C VAL A 282 37.62 8.04 -15.44
N ILE A 283 37.33 6.77 -15.13
CA ILE A 283 38.07 5.99 -14.12
C ILE A 283 38.69 4.78 -14.81
N TYR A 284 40.00 4.63 -14.71
CA TYR A 284 40.70 3.51 -15.32
C TYR A 284 42.00 3.15 -14.57
N PRO A 285 42.47 1.90 -14.64
CA PRO A 285 41.72 0.75 -15.14
C PRO A 285 40.55 0.42 -14.19
N ASN A 286 39.48 -0.15 -14.75
CA ASN A 286 38.38 -0.72 -13.97
C ASN A 286 37.89 -1.96 -14.73
N PRO A 287 38.20 -3.19 -14.27
CA PRO A 287 38.74 -3.55 -12.95
C PRO A 287 40.19 -3.09 -12.68
N ALA A 288 40.51 -2.82 -11.42
CA ALA A 288 41.84 -2.39 -10.94
C ALA A 288 42.48 -3.44 -10.03
N SER A 289 43.81 -3.42 -9.95
CA SER A 289 44.60 -4.23 -9.02
C SER A 289 45.39 -3.33 -8.07
N ASP A 290 46.26 -2.47 -8.62
CA ASP A 290 47.18 -1.70 -7.79
C ASP A 290 46.72 -0.25 -7.60
N LYS A 291 46.34 0.42 -8.70
CA LYS A 291 45.96 1.84 -8.70
C LYS A 291 44.83 2.11 -9.67
N ILE A 292 44.09 3.18 -9.39
CA ILE A 292 43.17 3.79 -10.36
C ILE A 292 43.56 5.23 -10.63
N TYR A 293 43.28 5.67 -11.85
CA TYR A 293 43.38 7.04 -12.32
C TYR A 293 41.98 7.57 -12.56
N ILE A 294 41.75 8.81 -12.13
CA ILE A 294 40.48 9.51 -12.25
C ILE A 294 40.78 10.83 -12.94
N GLU A 295 40.20 11.02 -14.12
CA GLU A 295 40.33 12.25 -14.91
C GLU A 295 38.96 12.87 -15.14
N SER A 296 38.86 14.20 -15.06
CA SER A 296 37.61 14.92 -15.32
C SER A 296 37.85 16.29 -15.95
N GLU A 297 36.87 16.76 -16.72
CA GLU A 297 36.85 18.14 -17.21
C GLU A 297 36.63 19.16 -16.07
N THR A 298 35.92 18.76 -15.01
CA THR A 298 35.59 19.61 -13.85
C THR A 298 36.44 19.23 -12.63
N PRO A 299 36.97 20.21 -11.87
CA PRO A 299 37.72 19.92 -10.65
C PRO A 299 36.95 19.09 -9.62
N PHE A 300 37.65 18.19 -8.93
CA PHE A 300 37.10 17.41 -7.84
C PHE A 300 36.98 18.28 -6.57
N ASN A 301 35.93 18.04 -5.79
CA ASN A 301 35.83 18.52 -4.40
C ASN A 301 36.12 17.39 -3.41
N GLU A 302 35.59 16.20 -3.70
CA GLU A 302 35.76 15.04 -2.84
C GLU A 302 35.60 13.75 -3.66
N ILE A 303 36.44 12.76 -3.35
CA ILE A 303 36.33 11.39 -3.87
C ILE A 303 36.23 10.45 -2.68
N CYS A 304 35.16 9.65 -2.63
CA CYS A 304 34.92 8.64 -1.62
C CYS A 304 34.79 7.25 -2.26
N ILE A 305 35.27 6.21 -1.56
CA ILE A 305 34.98 4.82 -1.92
C ILE A 305 34.18 4.18 -0.79
N TYR A 306 33.15 3.43 -1.17
CA TYR A 306 32.27 2.68 -0.27
C TYR A 306 32.30 1.19 -0.62
N SER A 307 32.22 0.33 0.39
CA SER A 307 31.94 -1.10 0.17
C SER A 307 30.48 -1.30 -0.25
N VAL A 308 30.17 -2.48 -0.82
CA VAL A 308 28.77 -2.87 -1.12
C VAL A 308 27.84 -2.88 0.10
N ARG A 309 28.38 -2.90 1.32
CA ARG A 309 27.62 -2.80 2.57
C ARG A 309 27.43 -1.34 3.03
N GLY A 310 27.80 -0.35 2.21
CA GLY A 310 27.68 1.08 2.51
C GLY A 310 28.75 1.65 3.44
N LYS A 311 29.75 0.84 3.87
CA LYS A 311 30.86 1.35 4.70
C LYS A 311 31.77 2.24 3.85
N LYS A 312 31.96 3.49 4.25
CA LYS A 312 32.97 4.40 3.68
C LYS A 312 34.37 3.89 4.01
N VAL A 313 35.15 3.55 2.99
CA VAL A 313 36.50 2.96 3.13
C VAL A 313 37.61 3.92 2.74
N LEU A 314 37.33 4.95 1.92
CA LEU A 314 38.29 6.00 1.58
C LEU A 314 37.60 7.35 1.37
N THR A 315 38.28 8.44 1.71
CA THR A 315 37.83 9.82 1.45
C THR A 315 39.02 10.75 1.26
N ASN A 316 39.09 11.36 0.08
CA ASN A 316 40.06 12.38 -0.26
C ASN A 316 39.35 13.66 -0.68
N LYS A 317 39.81 14.81 -0.20
CA LYS A 317 39.30 16.13 -0.59
C LYS A 317 40.28 16.81 -1.53
N TYR A 318 39.72 17.57 -2.46
CA TYR A 318 40.43 18.21 -3.55
C TYR A 318 39.94 19.66 -3.66
N ASN A 319 40.80 20.53 -4.20
CA ASN A 319 40.49 21.95 -4.34
C ASN A 319 40.31 22.34 -5.80
N SER A 320 41.25 21.91 -6.66
CA SER A 320 41.32 22.34 -8.06
C SER A 320 41.80 21.24 -9.01
N GLU A 321 42.10 20.06 -8.50
CA GLU A 321 42.63 18.93 -9.25
C GLU A 321 41.57 18.38 -10.21
N ARG A 322 42.00 18.13 -11.45
CA ARG A 322 41.20 17.50 -12.51
C ARG A 322 41.67 16.09 -12.86
N LYS A 323 42.83 15.71 -12.33
CA LYS A 323 43.42 14.38 -12.47
C LYS A 323 43.98 13.97 -11.12
N THR A 324 43.70 12.75 -10.71
CA THR A 324 44.30 12.14 -9.51
C THR A 324 44.50 10.66 -9.74
N ASN A 325 45.38 10.04 -8.94
CA ASN A 325 45.43 8.60 -8.79
C ASN A 325 45.11 8.23 -7.34
N LEU A 326 44.59 7.02 -7.14
CA LEU A 326 44.34 6.43 -5.83
C LEU A 326 45.04 5.07 -5.76
N ASP A 327 45.69 4.81 -4.64
CA ASP A 327 46.30 3.52 -4.34
C ASP A 327 45.24 2.55 -3.82
N MET A 328 45.10 1.40 -4.47
CA MET A 328 44.15 0.34 -4.13
C MET A 328 44.81 -0.76 -3.28
N ASN A 329 46.11 -0.66 -3.00
CA ASN A 329 46.78 -1.58 -2.07
C ASN A 329 46.12 -1.52 -0.69
N GLY A 330 45.65 -2.68 -0.21
CA GLY A 330 44.94 -2.81 1.07
C GLY A 330 43.41 -2.88 0.95
N PHE A 331 42.85 -2.71 -0.26
CA PHE A 331 41.46 -3.06 -0.51
C PHE A 331 41.34 -4.57 -0.76
N LEU A 332 40.31 -5.19 -0.19
CA LEU A 332 40.01 -6.59 -0.49
C LEU A 332 39.40 -6.70 -1.90
N PRO A 333 39.71 -7.76 -2.67
CA PRO A 333 39.06 -8.02 -3.95
C PRO A 333 37.54 -8.00 -3.84
N GLY A 334 36.86 -7.33 -4.76
CA GLY A 334 35.42 -7.20 -4.76
C GLY A 334 34.88 -5.96 -5.44
N LEU A 335 33.56 -5.80 -5.33
CA LEU A 335 32.84 -4.64 -5.86
C LEU A 335 32.82 -3.52 -4.83
N TYR A 336 33.08 -2.31 -5.30
CA TYR A 336 32.99 -1.06 -4.55
C TYR A 336 32.18 -0.03 -5.33
N ILE A 337 31.73 1.01 -4.63
CA ILE A 337 31.09 2.18 -5.23
C ILE A 337 32.01 3.37 -4.99
N ILE A 338 32.45 4.00 -6.07
CA ILE A 338 33.18 5.26 -5.99
C ILE A 338 32.21 6.42 -6.22
N ARG A 339 32.27 7.42 -5.33
CA ARG A 339 31.46 8.63 -5.35
C ARG A 339 32.37 9.84 -5.54
N ILE A 340 32.11 10.63 -6.57
CA ILE A 340 32.88 11.82 -6.92
C ILE A 340 31.97 13.05 -6.81
N SER A 341 32.41 14.05 -6.04
CA SER A 341 31.73 15.33 -5.89
C SER A 341 32.44 16.41 -6.72
N GLN A 342 31.67 17.17 -7.50
CA GLN A 342 32.11 18.25 -8.36
C GLN A 342 31.13 19.42 -8.28
N LYS A 343 31.56 20.54 -7.71
CA LYS A 343 30.72 21.71 -7.39
C LYS A 343 29.44 21.27 -6.65
N ASN A 344 28.29 21.33 -7.34
CA ASN A 344 26.96 20.96 -6.82
C ASN A 344 26.45 19.63 -7.39
N LYS A 345 27.31 18.85 -8.04
CA LYS A 345 26.97 17.54 -8.63
C LYS A 345 27.72 16.44 -7.92
N VAL A 346 27.05 15.31 -7.78
CA VAL A 346 27.61 14.08 -7.22
C VAL A 346 27.38 12.97 -8.23
N PHE A 347 28.43 12.22 -8.51
CA PHE A 347 28.41 11.09 -9.41
C PHE A 347 28.84 9.82 -8.69
N THR A 348 28.31 8.68 -9.12
CA THR A 348 28.65 7.36 -8.56
C THR A 348 28.90 6.35 -9.67
N GLN A 349 29.97 5.58 -9.55
CA GLN A 349 30.30 4.51 -10.49
C GLN A 349 30.70 3.23 -9.74
N LYS A 350 30.47 2.07 -10.37
CA LYS A 350 30.98 0.78 -9.89
C LYS A 350 32.49 0.73 -10.10
N LEU A 351 33.23 0.29 -9.08
CA LEU A 351 34.67 0.03 -9.13
C LEU A 351 34.91 -1.43 -8.74
N ILE A 352 35.60 -2.18 -9.60
CA ILE A 352 35.93 -3.59 -9.34
C ILE A 352 37.42 -3.67 -9.00
N ILE A 353 37.74 -4.25 -7.84
CA ILE A 353 39.13 -4.50 -7.41
C ILE A 353 39.38 -6.01 -7.49
N ARG A 354 40.49 -6.40 -8.13
CA ARG A 354 40.88 -7.81 -8.33
C ARG A 354 41.82 -8.33 -7.27
#